data_AF-A0AA36Y5D8-F1
#
_entry.id   AF-A0AA36Y5D8-F1
#
_cell.length_a   1.000
_cell.length_b   1.000
_cell.length_c   1.000
_cell.angle_alpha   90.00
_cell.angle_beta   90.00
_cell.angle_gamma   90.00
#
_symmetry.space_group_name_H-M   'P 1'
#
loop_
_entity.id
_entity.type
_entity.pdbx_description
1 polymer ?
#
loop_
_entity_poly.entity_id
_entity_poly.type
_entity_poly.pdbx_seq_one_letter_code
_entity_poly.pdbx_strand_id
1 'polypeptide(L)'
;MRKILERREYTGCIVNFKTFTNSIWDKKKRDNPVENHSVFYDTHEAIIPEDIFEKVQVLCQNRQRKSKTGKTSLFSGIVYCADCGEKLYYCTANNFEKRRDFFEYSTHRKNDEKCKSHYIRAVVLENMVWMHMKTVISYILHYEDHFRVVVQEQQK
;
A
#
# COMPACT_ATOMS: atom_id res chain seq x y z
N MET A 1 18.54 4.51 3.14
CA MET A 1 17.80 5.21 2.06
C MET A 1 16.39 5.61 2.45
N ARG A 2 15.52 4.75 3.03
CA ARG A 2 14.13 5.12 3.42
C ARG A 2 14.04 6.42 4.24
N LYS A 3 14.87 6.53 5.27
CA LYS A 3 14.97 7.71 6.15
C LYS A 3 15.27 9.04 5.44
N ILE A 4 15.82 9.01 4.23
CA ILE A 4 16.10 10.24 3.45
C ILE A 4 14.84 10.63 2.68
N LEU A 5 14.23 9.68 1.99
CA LEU A 5 13.02 9.94 1.19
C LEU A 5 11.81 10.31 2.04
N GLU A 6 11.74 9.87 3.30
CA GLU A 6 10.61 10.16 4.21
C GLU A 6 10.71 11.54 4.91
N ARG A 7 11.83 12.26 4.78
CA ARG A 7 12.02 13.55 5.45
C ARG A 7 11.43 14.69 4.63
N ARG A 8 10.36 15.30 5.15
CA ARG A 8 9.75 16.48 4.54
C ARG A 8 10.66 17.70 4.57
N GLU A 9 11.68 17.72 5.43
CA GLU A 9 12.60 18.86 5.51
C GLU A 9 13.28 19.19 4.19
N TYR A 10 13.42 18.22 3.28
CA TYR A 10 13.96 18.47 1.94
C TYR A 10 13.10 19.38 1.06
N THR A 11 11.86 19.69 1.46
CA THR A 11 10.96 20.62 0.77
C THR A 11 11.06 22.06 1.26
N GLY A 12 12.06 22.38 2.10
CA GLY A 12 12.27 23.75 2.62
C GLY A 12 11.55 24.00 3.95
N CYS A 13 10.89 22.99 4.51
CA CYS A 13 10.19 23.08 5.78
C CYS A 13 11.06 22.61 6.97
N ILE A 14 10.78 23.12 8.17
CA ILE A 14 11.29 22.56 9.43
C ILE A 14 10.15 21.85 10.15
N VAL A 15 10.41 20.62 10.59
CA VAL A 15 9.44 19.81 11.33
C VAL A 15 9.94 19.61 12.76
N ASN A 16 9.24 20.24 13.71
CA ASN A 16 9.53 20.17 15.14
C ASN A 16 8.62 19.17 15.87
N PHE A 17 9.02 18.79 17.09
CA PHE A 17 8.29 17.88 17.98
C PHE A 17 8.03 16.47 17.42
N LYS A 18 8.97 15.95 16.62
CA LYS A 18 8.92 14.57 16.11
C LYS A 18 8.95 13.50 17.21
N THR A 19 9.58 13.81 18.34
CA THR A 19 9.70 12.91 19.48
C THR A 19 9.42 13.66 20.78
N PHE A 20 8.86 12.95 21.75
CA PHE A 20 8.62 13.48 23.10
C PHE A 20 9.12 12.51 24.18
N THR A 21 9.25 13.02 25.40
CA THR A 21 9.46 12.24 26.63
C THR A 21 8.30 12.54 27.58
N ASN A 22 7.87 11.55 28.37
CA ASN A 22 6.71 11.71 29.26
C ASN A 22 7.01 12.65 30.44
N SER A 23 8.27 12.76 30.82
CA SER A 23 8.74 13.63 31.90
C SER A 23 10.21 13.97 31.68
N ILE A 24 10.72 14.91 32.47
CA ILE A 24 12.13 15.30 32.50
C ILE A 24 13.06 14.17 32.97
N TRP A 25 12.54 13.22 33.75
CA TRP A 25 13.30 12.10 34.32
C TRP A 25 13.30 10.87 33.40
N ASP A 26 12.32 10.77 32.51
CA ASP A 26 12.22 9.69 31.55
C ASP A 26 13.19 9.92 30.38
N LYS A 27 14.23 9.09 30.29
CA LYS A 27 15.22 9.14 29.20
C LYS A 27 14.72 8.47 27.91
N LYS A 28 13.55 7.81 27.94
CA LYS A 28 13.01 7.10 26.77
C LYS A 28 12.31 8.06 25.83
N LYS A 29 12.91 8.29 24.66
CA LYS A 29 12.27 9.01 23.56
C LYS A 29 11.19 8.14 22.92
N ARG A 30 10.04 8.73 22.66
CA ARG A 30 8.92 8.12 21.94
C ARG A 30 8.60 8.97 20.71
N ASP A 31 8.18 8.32 19.64
CA ASP A 31 7.77 9.00 18.42
C ASP A 31 6.40 9.64 18.64
N ASN A 32 6.26 10.90 18.20
CA ASN A 32 5.01 11.64 18.27
C ASN A 32 4.18 11.33 17.01
N PRO A 33 2.85 11.14 17.09
CA PRO A 33 1.97 11.15 15.92
C PRO A 33 2.18 12.40 15.05
N VAL A 34 1.98 12.25 13.74
CA VAL A 34 2.28 13.29 12.72
C VAL A 34 1.40 14.53 12.92
N GLU A 35 0.18 14.33 13.45
CA GLU A 35 -0.79 15.37 13.77
C GLU A 35 -0.27 16.37 14.82
N ASN A 36 0.64 15.91 15.69
CA ASN A 36 1.25 16.74 16.73
C ASN A 36 2.60 17.34 16.30
N HIS A 37 3.04 17.11 15.05
CA HIS A 37 4.26 17.73 14.53
C HIS A 37 3.96 19.17 14.14
N SER A 38 4.81 20.09 14.57
CA SER A 38 4.72 21.49 14.12
C SER A 38 5.58 21.67 12.88
N VAL A 39 4.95 22.01 11.75
CA VAL A 39 5.61 22.22 10.46
C VAL A 39 5.67 23.72 10.18
N PHE A 40 6.88 24.24 9.97
CA PHE A 40 7.13 25.61 9.56
C PHE A 40 7.62 25.59 8.12
N TYR A 41 6.84 26.19 7.22
CA TYR A 41 7.16 26.26 5.79
C TYR A 41 8.14 27.40 5.48
N ASP A 42 8.84 27.31 4.34
CA ASP A 42 9.72 28.34 3.78
C ASP A 42 10.84 28.84 4.71
N THR A 43 11.44 27.92 5.45
CA THR A 43 12.54 28.23 6.39
C THR A 43 13.92 28.23 5.74
N HIS A 44 14.07 27.49 4.64
CA HIS A 44 15.30 27.37 3.86
C HIS A 44 14.97 27.00 2.41
N GLU A 45 15.96 27.13 1.53
CA GLU A 45 15.81 26.77 0.11
C GLU A 45 15.46 25.28 -0.03
N ALA A 46 14.35 25.00 -0.72
CA ALA A 46 13.88 23.65 -0.96
C ALA A 46 14.82 22.91 -1.92
N ILE A 47 15.30 21.75 -1.51
CA ILE A 47 16.12 20.87 -2.35
C ILE A 47 15.23 20.12 -3.36
N ILE A 48 14.01 19.77 -2.93
CA ILE A 48 13.03 19.04 -3.74
C ILE A 48 11.68 19.77 -3.67
N PRO A 49 11.00 19.97 -4.80
CA PRO A 49 9.62 20.47 -4.83
C PRO A 49 8.64 19.58 -4.03
N GLU A 50 7.62 20.19 -3.42
CA GLU A 50 6.59 19.48 -2.64
C GLU A 50 5.84 18.45 -3.49
N ASP A 51 5.52 18.76 -4.75
CA ASP A 51 4.79 17.84 -5.64
C ASP A 51 5.59 16.56 -5.94
N ILE A 52 6.92 16.68 -6.08
CA ILE A 52 7.82 15.54 -6.25
C ILE A 52 7.90 14.75 -4.95
N PHE A 53 7.99 15.42 -3.81
CA PHE A 53 8.02 14.76 -2.50
C PHE A 53 6.77 13.92 -2.25
N GLU A 54 5.58 14.46 -2.53
CA GLU A 54 4.31 13.75 -2.40
C GLU A 54 4.26 12.51 -3.31
N LYS A 55 4.65 12.65 -4.59
CA LYS A 55 4.76 11.52 -5.52
C LYS A 55 5.68 10.43 -4.97
N VAL A 56 6.83 10.81 -4.41
CA VAL A 56 7.78 9.87 -3.81
C VAL A 56 7.19 9.17 -2.58
N GLN A 57 6.41 9.85 -1.75
CA GLN A 57 5.73 9.22 -0.60
C GLN A 57 4.77 8.13 -1.07
N VAL A 58 3.94 8.42 -2.09
CA VAL A 58 3.01 7.44 -2.68
C VAL A 58 3.77 6.23 -3.23
N LEU A 59 4.88 6.45 -3.94
CA LEU A 59 5.73 5.36 -4.45
C LEU A 59 6.37 4.54 -3.32
N CYS A 60 6.77 5.18 -2.23
CA CYS A 60 7.37 4.50 -1.08
C CYS A 60 6.35 3.64 -0.31
N GLN A 61 5.10 4.10 -0.19
CA GLN A 61 3.99 3.35 0.40
C GLN A 61 3.62 2.14 -0.46
N ASN A 62 3.55 2.33 -1.78
CA ASN A 62 3.24 1.26 -2.74
C ASN A 62 4.42 0.35 -3.07
N ARG A 63 5.59 0.57 -2.44
CA ARG A 63 6.79 -0.22 -2.70
C ARG A 63 6.59 -1.68 -2.32
N GLN A 64 6.48 -2.53 -3.33
CA GLN A 64 6.40 -3.97 -3.16
C GLN A 64 7.75 -4.56 -2.71
N ARG A 65 7.70 -5.49 -1.75
CA ARG A 65 8.87 -6.27 -1.36
C ARG A 65 9.19 -7.24 -2.50
N LYS A 66 10.40 -7.15 -3.06
CA LYS A 66 10.87 -8.14 -4.04
C LYS A 66 10.97 -9.52 -3.36
N SER A 67 10.45 -10.55 -4.02
CA SER A 67 10.68 -11.94 -3.59
C SER A 67 12.17 -12.29 -3.72
N LYS A 68 12.66 -13.24 -2.92
CA LYS A 68 14.04 -13.76 -3.02
C LYS A 68 14.34 -14.29 -4.43
N THR A 69 13.31 -14.83 -5.07
CA THR A 69 13.28 -15.37 -6.43
C THR A 69 13.40 -14.29 -7.51
N GLY A 70 13.27 -13.00 -7.17
CA GLY A 70 13.19 -11.88 -8.11
C GLY A 70 11.85 -11.77 -8.86
N LYS A 71 11.09 -12.86 -8.95
CA LYS A 71 9.73 -12.90 -9.50
C LYS A 71 8.78 -12.02 -8.69
N THR A 72 7.92 -11.28 -9.39
CA THR A 72 6.88 -10.42 -8.81
C THR A 72 5.57 -10.65 -9.54
N SER A 73 4.45 -10.54 -8.83
CA SER A 73 3.11 -10.58 -9.40
C SER A 73 2.51 -9.17 -9.41
N LEU A 74 1.64 -8.88 -10.38
CA LEU A 74 0.91 -7.62 -10.49
C LEU A 74 0.10 -7.33 -9.22
N PHE A 75 -0.46 -8.38 -8.61
CA PHE A 75 -1.29 -8.25 -7.41
C PHE A 75 -0.51 -8.36 -6.10
N SER A 76 0.83 -8.42 -6.17
CA SER A 76 1.64 -8.43 -4.97
C SER A 76 1.39 -7.16 -4.15
N GLY A 77 0.87 -7.32 -2.94
CA GLY A 77 0.70 -6.19 -2.05
C GLY A 77 -0.73 -5.64 -1.92
N ILE A 78 -1.63 -6.02 -2.83
CA ILE A 78 -2.99 -5.48 -2.95
C ILE A 78 -4.09 -6.53 -2.72
N VAL A 79 -3.74 -7.81 -2.61
CA VAL A 79 -4.71 -8.87 -2.30
C VAL A 79 -4.89 -9.01 -0.79
N TYR A 80 -6.14 -8.93 -0.34
CA TYR A 80 -6.55 -9.11 1.04
C TYR A 80 -7.62 -10.19 1.14
N CYS A 81 -7.66 -10.85 2.29
CA CYS A 81 -8.74 -11.77 2.63
C CYS A 81 -10.02 -10.98 2.94
N ALA A 82 -11.16 -11.42 2.40
CA ALA A 82 -12.45 -10.79 2.67
C ALA A 82 -12.94 -11.05 4.10
N ASP A 83 -12.60 -12.20 4.69
CA ASP A 83 -13.12 -12.62 6.00
C ASP A 83 -12.32 -11.99 7.16
N CYS A 84 -10.99 -11.95 7.07
CA CYS A 84 -10.13 -11.40 8.13
C CYS A 84 -9.45 -10.06 7.82
N GLY A 85 -9.55 -9.56 6.59
CA GLY A 85 -8.90 -8.31 6.18
C GLY A 85 -7.37 -8.35 6.13
N GLU A 86 -6.76 -9.50 6.43
CA GLU A 86 -5.31 -9.66 6.38
C GLU A 86 -4.79 -9.86 4.95
N LYS A 87 -3.53 -9.51 4.77
CA LYS A 87 -2.85 -9.50 3.48
C LYS A 87 -2.45 -10.90 3.03
N LEU A 88 -2.75 -11.22 1.77
CA LEU A 88 -2.26 -12.44 1.13
C LEU A 88 -0.87 -12.21 0.51
N TYR A 89 0.02 -13.18 0.70
CA TYR A 89 1.42 -13.11 0.25
C TYR A 89 1.61 -13.91 -1.03
N TYR A 90 2.36 -13.32 -1.96
CA TYR A 90 2.73 -13.99 -3.20
C TYR A 90 3.86 -15.00 -2.95
N CYS A 91 3.56 -16.27 -3.18
CA CYS A 91 4.45 -17.40 -3.00
C CYS A 91 4.90 -17.94 -4.37
N THR A 92 6.22 -17.98 -4.57
CA THR A 92 6.84 -18.46 -5.81
C THR A 92 8.21 -19.10 -5.51
N ALA A 93 8.60 -20.08 -6.31
CA ALA A 93 9.91 -20.73 -6.25
C ALA A 93 10.66 -20.57 -7.58
N ASN A 94 11.99 -20.73 -7.56
CA ASN A 94 12.80 -20.66 -8.79
C ASN A 94 12.29 -21.66 -9.83
N ASN A 95 12.00 -22.90 -9.38
CA ASN A 95 11.56 -24.01 -10.22
C ASN A 95 10.06 -23.97 -10.57
N PHE A 96 9.31 -22.99 -10.07
CA PHE A 96 7.90 -22.85 -10.42
C PHE A 96 7.74 -22.20 -11.79
N GLU A 97 6.97 -22.86 -12.66
CA GLU A 97 6.35 -22.20 -13.79
C GLU A 97 5.36 -21.14 -13.30
N LYS A 98 5.17 -20.06 -14.05
CA LYS A 98 4.25 -18.95 -13.68
C LYS A 98 2.86 -19.43 -13.27
N ARG A 99 2.36 -20.50 -13.90
CA ARG A 99 1.04 -21.09 -13.58
C ARG A 99 0.91 -21.70 -12.18
N ARG A 100 2.05 -22.00 -11.54
CA ARG A 100 2.13 -22.62 -10.21
C ARG A 100 2.27 -21.58 -9.12
N ASP A 101 2.48 -20.31 -9.46
CA ASP A 101 2.54 -19.25 -8.46
C ASP A 101 1.16 -19.01 -7.84
N PHE A 102 1.15 -18.67 -6.55
CA PHE A 102 -0.09 -18.51 -5.79
C PHE A 102 0.03 -17.44 -4.71
N PHE A 103 -1.12 -17.08 -4.16
CA PHE A 103 -1.27 -16.23 -3.01
C PHE A 103 -1.78 -17.05 -1.83
N GLU A 104 -1.11 -16.90 -0.69
CA GLU A 104 -1.43 -17.62 0.54
C GLU A 104 -1.32 -16.69 1.74
N TYR A 105 -2.10 -17.00 2.76
CA TYR A 105 -2.08 -16.33 4.04
C TYR A 105 -0.82 -16.71 4.85
N SER A 106 -0.04 -15.72 5.32
CA SER A 106 1.23 -15.99 6.02
C SER A 106 1.05 -16.61 7.41
N THR A 107 -0.16 -16.53 7.98
CA THR A 107 -0.37 -16.65 9.42
C THR A 107 -1.05 -17.95 9.84
N HIS A 108 -0.98 -19.02 9.04
CA HIS A 108 -1.44 -20.37 9.44
C HIS A 108 -0.84 -20.89 10.76
N ARG A 109 0.23 -20.24 11.26
CA ARG A 109 0.92 -20.66 12.50
C ARG A 109 0.53 -19.91 13.77
N LYS A 110 -0.30 -18.85 13.73
CA LYS A 110 -0.50 -17.99 14.93
C LYS A 110 -1.93 -17.67 15.34
N ASN A 111 -2.94 -17.77 14.46
CA ASN A 111 -4.33 -17.39 14.80
C ASN A 111 -5.34 -18.20 13.97
N ASP A 112 -5.54 -19.47 14.32
CA ASP A 112 -6.52 -20.34 13.66
C ASP A 112 -7.98 -19.94 13.99
N GLU A 113 -8.18 -19.03 14.95
CA GLU A 113 -9.50 -18.61 15.43
C GLU A 113 -10.24 -17.65 14.50
N LYS A 114 -9.52 -16.89 13.65
CA LYS A 114 -10.14 -15.83 12.83
C LYS A 114 -10.41 -16.22 11.38
N CYS A 115 -9.55 -17.05 10.78
CA CYS A 115 -9.61 -17.34 9.36
C CYS A 115 -8.95 -18.68 9.03
N LYS A 116 -9.59 -19.49 8.17
CA LYS A 116 -9.00 -20.72 7.64
C LYS A 116 -7.92 -20.41 6.60
N SER A 117 -7.24 -21.46 6.12
CA SER A 117 -6.28 -21.30 5.05
C SER A 117 -6.91 -20.87 3.73
N HIS A 118 -6.66 -19.60 3.34
CA HIS A 118 -7.03 -19.06 2.04
C HIS A 118 -5.89 -19.21 1.06
N TYR A 119 -6.21 -19.79 -0.08
CA TYR A 119 -5.29 -20.08 -1.16
C TYR A 119 -5.92 -19.71 -2.49
N ILE A 120 -5.22 -18.96 -3.33
CA ILE A 120 -5.64 -18.66 -4.70
C ILE A 120 -4.43 -18.65 -5.64
N ARG A 121 -4.55 -19.32 -6.79
CA ARG A 121 -3.49 -19.28 -7.81
C ARG A 121 -3.43 -17.91 -8.48
N ALA A 122 -2.22 -17.43 -8.76
CA ALA A 122 -2.01 -16.14 -9.40
C ALA A 122 -2.70 -16.07 -10.78
N VAL A 123 -2.64 -17.14 -11.57
CA VAL A 123 -3.29 -17.19 -12.90
C VAL A 123 -4.82 -17.13 -12.81
N VAL A 124 -5.40 -17.75 -11.77
CA VAL A 124 -6.86 -17.69 -11.57
C VAL A 124 -7.26 -16.27 -11.21
N LEU A 125 -6.52 -15.63 -10.31
CA LEU A 125 -6.74 -14.23 -9.94
C LEU A 125 -6.59 -13.28 -11.13
N GLU A 126 -5.53 -13.44 -11.95
CA GLU A 126 -5.34 -12.68 -13.19
C GLU A 126 -6.53 -12.82 -14.14
N ASN A 127 -7.02 -14.03 -14.35
CA ASN A 127 -8.17 -14.28 -15.23
C ASN A 127 -9.47 -13.67 -14.69
N MET A 128 -9.72 -13.80 -13.38
CA MET A 128 -10.93 -13.23 -12.75
C MET A 128 -10.94 -11.70 -12.87
N VAL A 129 -9.82 -11.04 -12.56
CA VAL A 129 -9.71 -9.58 -12.68
C VAL A 129 -9.86 -9.15 -14.13
N TRP A 130 -9.25 -9.86 -15.07
CA TRP A 130 -9.39 -9.58 -16.50
C TRP A 130 -10.83 -9.69 -17.01
N MET A 131 -11.54 -10.76 -16.63
CA MET A 131 -12.96 -10.92 -16.98
C MET A 131 -13.82 -9.82 -16.36
N HIS A 132 -13.56 -9.45 -15.11
CA HIS A 132 -14.27 -8.36 -14.45
C HIS A 132 -14.04 -7.03 -15.17
N MET A 133 -12.78 -6.69 -15.50
CA MET A 133 -12.45 -5.48 -16.26
C MET A 133 -13.19 -5.43 -17.60
N LYS A 134 -13.19 -6.52 -18.37
CA LYS A 134 -13.95 -6.61 -19.62
C LYS A 134 -15.44 -6.37 -19.43
N THR A 135 -16.00 -6.93 -18.35
CA THR A 135 -17.42 -6.79 -18.03
C THR A 135 -17.76 -5.33 -17.71
N VAL A 136 -16.95 -4.68 -16.86
CA VAL A 136 -17.13 -3.27 -16.49
C VAL A 136 -16.97 -2.35 -17.71
N ILE A 137 -15.94 -2.56 -18.53
CA ILE A 137 -15.73 -1.78 -19.76
C ILE A 137 -16.91 -1.97 -20.72
N SER A 138 -17.36 -3.20 -20.92
CA SER A 138 -18.53 -3.48 -21.76
C SER A 138 -19.77 -2.75 -21.24
N TYR A 139 -20.01 -2.79 -19.93
CA TYR A 139 -21.12 -2.09 -19.31
C TYR A 139 -21.05 -0.57 -19.53
N ILE A 140 -19.88 0.04 -19.34
CA ILE A 140 -19.67 1.48 -19.57
C ILE A 140 -19.96 1.85 -21.03
N LEU A 141 -19.50 1.02 -21.98
CA LEU A 141 -19.69 1.29 -23.41
C LEU A 141 -21.16 1.19 -23.86
N HIS A 142 -21.96 0.32 -23.25
CA HIS A 142 -23.36 0.13 -23.63
C HIS A 142 -24.32 1.01 -22.83
N TYR A 143 -23.94 1.44 -21.63
CA TYR A 143 -24.80 2.16 -20.68
C TYR A 143 -24.10 3.40 -20.11
N GLU A 144 -23.50 4.21 -20.98
CA GLU A 144 -22.68 5.36 -20.56
C GLU A 144 -23.45 6.35 -19.69
N ASP A 145 -24.66 6.75 -20.12
CA ASP A 145 -25.47 7.74 -19.39
C ASP A 145 -25.85 7.24 -17.99
N HIS A 146 -26.26 5.97 -17.89
CA HIS A 146 -26.60 5.36 -16.61
C HIS A 146 -25.37 5.24 -15.71
N PHE A 147 -24.21 4.84 -16.26
CA PHE A 147 -22.97 4.79 -15.52
C PHE A 147 -22.55 6.16 -14.97
N ARG A 148 -22.69 7.23 -15.77
CA ARG A 148 -22.39 8.61 -15.35
C ARG A 148 -23.22 9.03 -14.13
N VAL A 149 -24.52 8.73 -14.14
CA VAL A 149 -25.43 9.05 -13.01
C VAL A 149 -25.00 8.31 -11.75
N VAL A 150 -24.78 6.99 -11.83
CA VAL A 150 -24.38 6.16 -10.68
C VAL A 150 -23.05 6.61 -10.07
N VAL A 151 -22.06 6.96 -10.90
CA VAL A 151 -20.75 7.43 -10.41
C VAL A 151 -20.86 8.80 -9.73
N GLN A 152 -21.70 9.71 -10.24
CA GLN A 152 -21.93 11.01 -9.62
C GLN A 152 -22.60 10.90 -8.24
N GLU A 153 -23.47 9.91 -8.05
CA GLU A 153 -24.10 9.66 -6.75
C GLU A 153 -23.12 9.13 -5.69
N GLN A 154 -22.14 8.31 -6.10
CA GLN A 154 -21.11 7.75 -5.21
C GLN A 154 -20.03 8.75 -4.78
N GLN A 155 -19.91 9.90 -5.48
CA GLN A 155 -18.92 10.95 -5.19
C GLN A 155 -19.46 12.08 -4.30
N LYS A 156 -20.74 12.02 -3.92
CA LYS A 156 -21.36 12.91 -2.93
C LYS A 156 -21.22 12.31 -1.53
#